data_AF-A0A9X9A9K2-F1
#
_entry.id   AF-A0A9X9A9K2-F1
#
_cell.length_a   1.000
_cell.length_b   1.000
_cell.length_c   1.000
_cell.angle_alpha   90.00
_cell.angle_beta   90.00
_cell.angle_gamma   90.00
#
_symmetry.space_group_name_H-M   'P 1'
#
loop_
_entity.id
_entity.type
_entity.pdbx_description
1 polymer ?
#
loop_
_entity_poly.entity_id
_entity_poly.type
_entity_poly.pdbx_seq_one_letter_code
_entity_poly.pdbx_strand_id
1 'polypeptide(L)'
;LIGTSPKDPGIIDSIKLGLGNTLGFLAIVLALGTMLGKMMAESGGAERIANTLINRFGKKRVHWAMMFVAFLVGIPVFFQVGFVLLIPLVFTIALETGVSLITIGIPLVAGLSVVHGLVPPHPAAMAAVG
;
A
#
# COMPACT_ATOMS: atom_id res chain seq x y z
N LEU A 1 -27.18 3.50 -36.38
CA LEU A 1 -27.45 2.29 -35.57
C LEU A 1 -26.09 1.69 -35.21
N ILE A 2 -25.51 2.11 -34.09
CA ILE A 2 -24.21 1.60 -33.63
C ILE A 2 -24.44 0.16 -33.21
N GLY A 3 -24.05 -0.78 -34.07
CA GLY A 3 -24.06 -2.20 -33.78
C GLY A 3 -22.99 -2.50 -32.75
N THR A 4 -23.39 -2.89 -31.54
CA THR A 4 -22.53 -3.62 -30.63
C THR A 4 -22.23 -4.98 -31.27
N SER A 5 -20.97 -5.23 -31.60
CA SER A 5 -20.50 -6.55 -32.02
C SER A 5 -20.81 -7.56 -30.88
N PRO A 6 -21.29 -8.79 -31.14
CA PRO A 6 -21.65 -9.76 -30.10
C PRO A 6 -20.48 -10.20 -29.19
N LYS A 7 -19.27 -9.71 -29.45
CA LYS A 7 -18.02 -10.05 -28.75
C LYS A 7 -17.51 -8.93 -27.85
N ASP A 8 -18.05 -7.72 -27.94
CA ASP A 8 -17.61 -6.59 -27.13
C ASP A 8 -18.52 -6.47 -25.90
N PRO A 9 -18.02 -6.71 -24.68
CA PRO A 9 -18.83 -6.52 -23.48
C PRO A 9 -19.34 -5.08 -23.45
N GLY A 10 -20.65 -4.91 -23.21
CA GLY A 10 -21.22 -3.58 -23.04
C GLY A 10 -20.48 -2.79 -21.97
N ILE A 11 -20.59 -1.46 -21.97
CA ILE A 11 -19.86 -0.59 -21.03
C ILE A 11 -20.02 -1.06 -19.57
N ILE A 12 -21.24 -1.44 -19.19
CA ILE A 12 -21.55 -1.95 -17.85
C ILE A 12 -20.83 -3.27 -17.56
N ASP A 13 -20.81 -4.20 -18.52
CA ASP A 13 -20.17 -5.50 -18.34
C ASP A 13 -18.64 -5.39 -18.31
N SER A 14 -18.06 -4.49 -19.12
CA SER A 14 -16.64 -4.15 -19.08
C SER A 14 -16.23 -3.60 -17.71
N ILE A 15 -17.04 -2.71 -17.12
CA ILE A 15 -16.80 -2.17 -15.77
C ILE A 15 -16.90 -3.29 -14.73
N LYS A 16 -17.95 -4.12 -14.78
CA LYS A 16 -18.12 -5.25 -13.86
C LYS A 16 -16.96 -6.23 -13.92
N LEU A 17 -16.48 -6.55 -15.12
CA LEU A 17 -15.41 -7.50 -15.33
C LEU A 17 -14.06 -6.96 -14.84
N GLY A 18 -13.75 -5.69 -15.13
CA GLY A 18 -12.55 -5.03 -14.62
C GLY A 18 -12.53 -4.91 -13.09
N LEU A 19 -13.65 -4.48 -12.51
CA LEU A 19 -13.82 -4.41 -11.05
C LEU A 19 -13.73 -5.80 -10.42
N GLY A 20 -14.42 -6.79 -10.99
CA GLY A 20 -14.45 -8.18 -10.51
C GLY A 20 -13.08 -8.84 -10.52
N ASN A 21 -12.28 -8.63 -11.55
CA ASN A 21 -10.90 -9.13 -11.60
C ASN A 21 -10.02 -8.48 -10.52
N THR A 22 -10.15 -7.17 -10.32
CA THR A 22 -9.36 -6.44 -9.32
C THR A 22 -9.75 -6.83 -7.89
N LEU A 23 -11.05 -6.83 -7.59
CA LEU A 23 -11.56 -7.25 -6.28
C LEU A 23 -11.34 -8.74 -6.04
N GLY A 24 -11.47 -9.61 -7.05
CA GLY A 24 -11.17 -11.03 -6.91
C GLY A 24 -9.74 -11.29 -6.42
N PHE A 25 -8.78 -10.49 -6.89
CA PHE A 25 -7.39 -10.56 -6.44
C PHE A 25 -7.16 -9.95 -5.05
N LEU A 26 -7.79 -8.81 -4.73
CA LEU A 26 -7.48 -8.04 -3.51
C LEU A 26 -8.48 -8.19 -2.35
N ALA A 27 -9.67 -8.75 -2.56
CA ALA A 27 -10.79 -8.65 -1.61
C ALA A 27 -10.47 -9.23 -0.24
N ILE A 28 -9.90 -10.45 -0.18
CA ILE A 28 -9.56 -11.11 1.09
C ILE A 28 -8.51 -10.29 1.84
N VAL A 29 -7.49 -9.83 1.13
CA VAL A 29 -6.38 -9.10 1.72
C VAL A 29 -6.81 -7.72 2.21
N LEU A 30 -7.70 -7.04 1.48
CA LEU A 30 -8.33 -5.80 1.92
C LEU A 30 -9.21 -6.02 3.15
N ALA A 31 -10.03 -7.09 3.16
CA ALA A 31 -10.89 -7.40 4.29
C ALA A 31 -10.06 -7.67 5.56
N LEU A 32 -9.05 -8.54 5.47
CA LEU A 32 -8.16 -8.83 6.61
C LEU A 32 -7.29 -7.62 6.97
N GLY A 33 -6.78 -6.89 5.98
CA GLY A 33 -5.96 -5.72 6.19
C GLY A 33 -6.70 -4.58 6.89
N THR A 34 -7.97 -4.37 6.57
CA THR A 34 -8.81 -3.39 7.26
C THR A 34 -9.12 -3.82 8.69
N MET A 35 -9.40 -5.11 8.94
CA MET A 35 -9.55 -5.64 10.30
C MET A 35 -8.28 -5.45 11.13
N LEU A 36 -7.12 -5.88 10.60
CA LEU A 36 -5.82 -5.72 11.25
C LEU A 36 -5.46 -4.25 11.47
N GLY A 37 -5.69 -3.39 10.47
CA GLY A 37 -5.45 -1.96 10.57
C GLY A 37 -6.29 -1.30 11.67
N LYS A 38 -7.57 -1.67 11.77
CA LYS A 38 -8.47 -1.19 12.83
C LYS A 38 -8.03 -1.67 14.20
N MET A 39 -7.69 -2.95 14.35
CA MET A 39 -7.14 -3.51 15.59
C MET A 39 -5.83 -2.82 15.99
N MET A 40 -4.94 -2.53 15.03
CA MET A 40 -3.67 -1.85 15.28
C MET A 40 -3.87 -0.39 15.73
N ALA A 41 -4.89 0.29 15.19
CA ALA A 41 -5.26 1.64 15.62
C ALA A 41 -5.90 1.64 17.02
N GLU A 42 -6.78 0.69 17.34
CA GLU A 42 -7.47 0.63 18.64
C GLU A 42 -6.60 0.10 19.78
N SER A 43 -5.67 -0.81 19.49
CA SER A 43 -4.76 -1.38 20.50
C SER A 43 -3.60 -0.45 20.89
N GLY A 44 -3.42 0.69 20.20
CA GLY A 44 -2.23 1.52 20.34
C GLY A 44 -0.97 0.91 19.71
N GLY A 45 -1.08 -0.22 19.00
CA GLY A 45 0.04 -0.86 18.31
C GLY A 45 0.70 0.06 17.28
N ALA A 46 -0.10 0.80 16.51
CA ALA A 46 0.40 1.79 15.55
C ALA A 46 1.21 2.89 16.24
N GLU A 47 0.74 3.35 17.41
CA GLU A 47 1.39 4.39 18.22
C GLU A 47 2.71 3.90 18.78
N ARG A 48 2.77 2.64 19.23
CA ARG A 48 4.01 2.02 19.68
C ARG A 48 5.05 1.91 18.55
N ILE A 49 4.63 1.53 17.35
CA ILE A 49 5.51 1.47 16.17
C ILE A 49 5.98 2.88 15.80
N ALA A 50 5.07 3.85 15.75
CA ALA A 50 5.39 5.25 15.45
C ALA A 50 6.44 5.80 16.43
N ASN A 51 6.21 5.66 17.73
CA ASN A 51 7.14 6.08 18.78
C ASN A 51 8.50 5.38 18.66
N THR A 52 8.51 4.09 18.31
CA THR A 52 9.77 3.35 18.08
C THR A 52 10.55 3.92 16.90
N LEU A 53 9.88 4.23 15.78
CA LEU A 53 10.51 4.84 14.60
C LEU A 53 11.01 6.25 14.90
N ILE A 54 10.21 7.06 15.61
CA ILE A 54 10.56 8.43 16.01
C ILE A 54 11.79 8.41 16.93
N ASN A 55 11.84 7.52 17.92
CA ASN A 55 12.97 7.42 18.84
C ASN A 55 14.25 6.93 18.13
N ARG A 56 14.12 6.06 17.12
CA ARG A 56 15.28 5.50 16.42
C ARG A 56 15.85 6.40 15.33
N PHE A 57 15.00 7.09 14.57
CA PHE A 57 15.43 7.95 13.46
C PHE A 57 15.43 9.45 13.80
N GLY A 58 14.61 9.85 14.78
CA GLY A 58 14.34 11.23 15.14
C GLY A 58 13.15 11.83 14.40
N LYS A 59 12.45 12.76 15.05
CA LYS A 59 11.24 13.43 14.55
C LYS A 59 11.39 14.04 13.16
N LYS A 60 12.56 14.65 12.88
CA LYS A 60 12.87 15.28 11.58
C LYS A 60 13.12 14.28 10.43
N ARG A 61 13.43 13.02 10.74
CA ARG A 61 13.83 11.99 9.74
C ARG A 61 12.80 10.87 9.61
N VAL A 62 11.58 11.10 10.09
CA VAL A 62 10.52 10.07 10.07
C VAL A 62 10.13 9.67 8.64
N HIS A 63 10.32 10.56 7.66
CA HIS A 63 10.13 10.28 6.24
C HIS A 63 11.11 9.19 5.73
N TRP A 64 12.39 9.25 6.14
CA TRP A 64 13.35 8.18 5.84
C TRP A 64 13.02 6.87 6.54
N ALA A 65 12.58 6.96 7.80
CA ALA A 65 12.12 5.79 8.55
C ALA A 65 10.97 5.09 7.80
N MET A 66 10.01 5.87 7.30
CA MET A 66 8.88 5.34 6.56
C MET A 66 9.23 4.79 5.18
N MET A 67 10.20 5.38 4.48
CA MET A 67 10.74 4.79 3.26
C MET A 67 11.34 3.40 3.52
N PHE A 68 12.09 3.24 4.61
CA PHE A 68 12.71 1.97 4.97
C PHE A 68 11.68 0.92 5.39
N VAL A 69 10.68 1.31 6.19
CA VAL A 69 9.55 0.44 6.55
C VAL A 69 8.80 -0.01 5.31
N ALA A 70 8.48 0.92 4.41
CA ALA A 70 7.80 0.62 3.15
C ALA A 70 8.60 -0.35 2.27
N PHE A 71 9.92 -0.17 2.19
CA PHE A 71 10.79 -1.09 1.48
C PHE A 71 10.76 -2.51 2.08
N LEU A 72 10.91 -2.64 3.41
CA LEU A 72 10.89 -3.95 4.06
C LEU A 72 9.54 -4.66 3.93
N VAL A 73 8.44 -3.93 4.14
CA VAL A 73 7.09 -4.48 4.03
C VAL A 73 6.74 -4.82 2.59
N GLY A 74 7.27 -4.08 1.61
CA GLY A 74 7.03 -4.33 0.19
C GLY A 74 7.65 -5.63 -0.34
N ILE A 75 8.66 -6.21 0.33
CA ILE A 75 9.32 -7.43 -0.16
C ILE A 75 8.33 -8.61 -0.22
N PRO A 76 7.61 -8.94 0.87
CA PRO A 76 6.62 -10.01 0.84
C PRO A 76 5.23 -9.57 0.31
N VAL A 77 4.98 -8.26 0.15
CA VAL A 77 3.63 -7.72 -0.06
C VAL A 77 3.52 -6.93 -1.38
N PHE A 78 2.47 -7.17 -2.16
CA PHE A 78 2.16 -6.36 -3.35
C PHE A 78 1.96 -4.88 -3.02
N PHE A 79 2.26 -3.98 -3.97
CA PHE A 79 2.15 -2.53 -3.78
C PHE A 79 0.79 -2.11 -3.22
N GLN A 80 -0.31 -2.55 -3.86
CA GLN A 80 -1.66 -2.14 -3.45
C GLN A 80 -1.99 -2.57 -2.02
N VAL A 81 -1.59 -3.78 -1.66
CA VAL A 81 -1.82 -4.34 -0.32
C VAL A 81 -0.97 -3.61 0.72
N GLY A 82 0.34 -3.48 0.47
CA GLY A 82 1.28 -2.85 1.39
C GLY A 82 0.91 -1.40 1.65
N PHE A 83 0.44 -0.69 0.62
CA PHE A 83 -0.09 0.66 0.75
C PHE A 83 -1.23 0.73 1.76
N VAL A 84 -2.28 -0.08 1.59
CA VAL A 84 -3.46 -0.06 2.47
C VAL A 84 -3.11 -0.44 3.91
N LEU A 85 -2.25 -1.44 4.10
CA LEU A 85 -1.82 -1.89 5.42
C LEU A 85 -1.05 -0.80 6.20
N LEU A 86 -0.28 0.03 5.51
CA LEU A 86 0.57 1.05 6.13
C LEU A 86 -0.14 2.39 6.36
N ILE A 87 -1.31 2.63 5.75
CA ILE A 87 -2.12 3.85 5.96
C ILE A 87 -2.30 4.21 7.45
N PRO A 88 -2.78 3.32 8.34
CA PRO A 88 -2.97 3.67 9.75
C PRO A 88 -1.67 4.13 10.41
N LEU A 89 -0.54 3.48 10.08
CA LEU A 89 0.77 3.87 10.61
C LEU A 89 1.20 5.26 10.12
N VAL A 90 0.96 5.59 8.85
CA VAL A 90 1.25 6.93 8.29
C VAL A 90 0.49 8.01 9.06
N PHE A 91 -0.81 7.80 9.30
CA PHE A 91 -1.63 8.73 10.06
C PHE A 91 -1.13 8.90 11.49
N THR A 92 -0.83 7.79 12.18
CA THR A 92 -0.31 7.84 13.54
C THR A 92 1.02 8.59 13.61
N ILE A 93 1.95 8.34 12.70
CA ILE A 93 3.23 9.06 12.68
C ILE A 93 3.01 10.55 12.37
N ALA A 94 2.14 10.89 11.43
CA ALA A 94 1.83 12.29 11.12
C ALA A 94 1.28 13.03 12.34
N LEU A 95 0.36 12.40 13.09
CA LEU A 95 -0.21 12.94 14.32
C LEU A 95 0.83 13.10 15.43
N GLU A 96 1.62 12.05 15.70
CA GLU A 96 2.68 12.06 16.74
C GLU A 96 3.80 13.06 16.44
N THR A 97 4.19 13.17 15.17
CA THR A 97 5.31 14.02 14.76
C THR A 97 4.90 15.45 14.43
N GLY A 98 3.62 15.70 14.14
CA GLY A 98 3.14 16.96 13.56
C GLY A 98 3.68 17.22 12.15
N VAL A 99 4.28 16.22 11.50
CA VAL A 99 4.78 16.32 10.12
C VAL A 99 3.63 16.08 9.14
N SER A 100 3.61 16.83 8.04
CA SER A 100 2.60 16.66 6.98
C SER A 100 2.53 15.21 6.49
N LEU A 101 1.30 14.73 6.27
CA LEU A 101 1.04 13.41 5.68
C LEU A 101 1.76 13.20 4.36
N ILE A 102 1.87 14.25 3.53
CA ILE A 102 2.52 14.15 2.21
C ILE A 102 4.01 13.85 2.37
N THR A 103 4.66 14.50 3.33
CA THR A 103 6.09 14.31 3.63
C THR A 103 6.41 12.88 4.06
N ILE A 104 5.44 12.18 4.66
CA ILE A 104 5.57 10.79 5.09
C ILE A 104 5.11 9.82 3.98
N GLY A 105 4.01 10.17 3.31
CA GLY A 105 3.36 9.36 2.29
C GLY A 105 4.20 9.21 1.03
N ILE A 106 4.82 10.29 0.53
CA ILE A 106 5.67 10.23 -0.67
C ILE A 106 6.82 9.21 -0.51
N PRO A 107 7.64 9.26 0.56
CA PRO A 107 8.68 8.26 0.77
C PRO A 107 8.14 6.83 0.91
N LEU A 108 6.95 6.66 1.49
CA LEU A 108 6.31 5.34 1.57
C LEU A 108 5.95 4.80 0.20
N VAL A 109 5.27 5.57 -0.66
CA VAL A 109 4.94 5.08 -2.00
C VAL A 109 6.19 4.91 -2.86
N ALA A 110 7.22 5.74 -2.67
CA ALA A 110 8.51 5.55 -3.33
C ALA A 110 9.16 4.22 -2.93
N GLY A 111 9.23 3.90 -1.64
CA GLY A 111 9.78 2.64 -1.14
C GLY A 111 9.02 1.42 -1.66
N LEU A 112 7.68 1.45 -1.61
CA LEU A 112 6.84 0.37 -2.15
C LEU A 112 7.02 0.22 -3.67
N SER A 113 7.11 1.33 -4.42
CA SER A 113 7.27 1.30 -5.88
C SER A 113 8.60 0.69 -6.29
N VAL A 114 9.69 1.04 -5.58
CA VAL A 114 11.02 0.48 -5.81
C VAL A 114 10.99 -1.04 -5.65
N VAL A 115 10.39 -1.55 -4.58
CA VAL A 115 10.34 -3.00 -4.36
C VAL A 115 9.49 -3.70 -5.40
N HIS A 116 8.31 -3.15 -5.71
CA HIS A 116 7.40 -3.69 -6.70
C HIS A 116 8.02 -3.79 -8.10
N GLY A 117 8.83 -2.80 -8.48
CA GLY A 117 9.45 -2.73 -9.81
C GLY A 117 10.81 -3.40 -9.94
N LEU A 118 11.60 -3.46 -8.86
CA LEU A 118 13.04 -3.78 -8.96
C LEU A 118 13.48 -5.00 -8.14
N VAL A 119 12.64 -5.56 -7.26
CA VAL A 119 13.02 -6.68 -6.39
C VAL A 119 12.35 -7.99 -6.86
N PRO A 120 13.11 -8.99 -7.34
CA PRO A 120 12.61 -10.35 -7.56
C PRO A 120 12.14 -10.92 -6.21
N PRO A 121 10.93 -11.48 -6.06
CA PRO A 121 10.12 -12.24 -7.03
C PRO A 121 8.94 -11.47 -7.67
N HIS A 122 8.92 -10.13 -7.63
CA HIS A 122 7.75 -9.37 -8.07
C HIS A 122 7.52 -9.50 -9.59
N PRO A 123 6.29 -9.81 -10.08
CA PRO A 123 6.04 -10.06 -11.51
C PRO A 123 6.57 -8.98 -12.45
N ALA A 124 6.51 -7.71 -12.05
CA ALA A 124 7.04 -6.59 -12.82
C ALA A 124 8.58 -6.64 -12.96
N ALA A 125 9.31 -7.00 -11.91
CA ALA A 125 10.76 -7.19 -11.96
C ALA A 125 11.11 -8.44 -12.78
N MET A 126 10.32 -9.50 -12.66
CA MET A 126 10.53 -10.75 -13.40
C MET A 126 10.32 -10.59 -14.91
N ALA A 127 9.37 -9.74 -15.33
CA ALA A 127 9.11 -9.44 -16.74
C ALA A 127 10.24 -8.68 -17.44
N ALA A 128 11.18 -8.07 -16.70
CA ALA A 128 12.32 -7.35 -17.27
C ALA A 128 13.55 -8.25 -17.51
N VAL A 129 13.54 -9.47 -16.96
CA VAL A 129 14.68 -10.41 -17.00
C VAL A 129 14.38 -11.65 -17.87
N GLY A 130 13.14 -11.78 -18.37
CA GLY A 130 12.72 -12.80 -19.34
C GLY A 130 12.33 -12.19 -20.68
#